data_AF-A0A538LTL6-F1
#
_entry.id   AF-A0A538LTL6-F1
#
_cell.length_a   1.000
_cell.length_b   1.000
_cell.length_c   1.000
_cell.angle_alpha   90.00
_cell.angle_beta   90.00
_cell.angle_gamma   90.00
#
_symmetry.space_group_name_H-M   'P 1'
#
loop_
_entity.id
_entity.type
_entity.pdbx_description
1 polymer ?
#
loop_
_entity_poly.entity_id
_entity_poly.type
_entity_poly.pdbx_seq_one_letter_code
_entity_poly.pdbx_strand_id
1 'polypeptide(L)'
;MLAATAVLVLALVGELRAGRQSAGGVAALVAAGVLAALVAALPTWVDLSGSVNVAQDIASTSNPGNLRKPLQAIQAFGVWLRGSYKQSPLGAALGIARALVAVAALAALLGTVQLLRRRRVALTGWLVLMLAAWLALAASATTWGKAKEQMLTSPVVVLLSWAGIAALLGSSRSLLRHWAAPLVALALAGGVLVSDLAQYRSSNLAPTARYDEMASLNDRFAGRGPALLTDFDECALCQLRDLDVAGPDFA
;
A
#
# COMPACT_ATOMS: atom_id res chain seq x y z
N MET A 1 17.25 5.12 -10.79
CA MET A 1 18.29 4.63 -9.86
C MET A 1 19.24 5.75 -9.40
N LEU A 2 19.91 6.48 -10.30
CA LEU A 2 20.86 7.56 -9.93
C LEU A 2 20.28 8.64 -9.00
N ALA A 3 19.05 9.10 -9.24
CA ALA A 3 18.39 10.09 -8.39
C ALA A 3 18.15 9.58 -6.96
N ALA A 4 17.79 8.30 -6.80
CA ALA A 4 17.56 7.68 -5.51
C ALA A 4 18.87 7.59 -4.70
N THR A 5 19.95 7.17 -5.36
CA THR A 5 21.29 7.13 -4.76
C THR A 5 21.76 8.52 -4.35
N ALA A 6 21.56 9.54 -5.20
CA ALA A 6 21.94 10.91 -4.89
C ALA A 6 21.20 11.45 -3.65
N VAL A 7 19.90 11.18 -3.54
CA VAL A 7 19.09 11.58 -2.38
C VAL A 7 19.56 10.90 -1.09
N LEU A 8 19.88 9.60 -1.13
CA LEU A 8 20.42 8.87 0.02
C LEU A 8 21.78 9.41 0.44
N VAL A 9 22.68 9.67 -0.51
CA VAL A 9 24.01 10.24 -0.24
C VAL A 9 23.88 11.64 0.38
N LEU A 10 23.01 12.50 -0.15
CA LEU A 10 22.78 13.84 0.39
C LEU A 10 22.21 13.80 1.81
N ALA A 11 21.28 12.87 2.08
CA ALA A 11 20.73 12.67 3.41
C ALA A 11 21.81 12.20 4.40
N LEU A 12 22.66 11.25 3.97
CA LEU A 12 23.77 10.72 4.75
C LEU A 12 24.79 11.79 5.11
N VAL A 13 25.22 12.56 4.11
CA VAL A 13 26.15 13.69 4.28
C VAL A 13 25.54 14.75 5.21
N GLY A 14 24.23 14.98 5.12
CA GLY A 14 23.51 15.87 6.02
C GLY A 14 23.52 15.43 7.49
N GLU A 15 23.29 14.15 7.77
CA GLU A 15 23.31 13.61 9.14
C GLU A 15 24.74 13.56 9.73
N LEU A 16 25.74 13.22 8.90
CA LEU A 16 27.16 13.24 9.29
C LEU A 16 27.66 14.67 9.58
N ARG A 17 27.35 15.64 8.72
CA ARG A 17 27.70 17.06 8.94
C ARG A 17 27.02 17.66 10.16
N ALA A 18 25.82 17.18 10.51
CA ALA A 18 25.09 17.62 11.69
C ALA A 18 25.60 16.97 13.00
N GLY A 19 26.61 16.09 12.93
CA GLY A 19 27.20 15.43 14.09
C GLY A 19 26.24 14.49 14.84
N ARG A 20 25.11 14.11 14.22
CA ARG A 20 24.06 13.32 14.89
C ARG A 20 24.35 11.83 14.90
N GLN A 21 25.25 11.35 14.04
CA GLN A 21 25.68 9.96 13.97
C GLN A 21 27.18 9.87 13.66
N SER A 22 27.84 8.85 14.22
CA SER A 22 29.22 8.52 13.88
C SER A 22 29.30 7.82 12.53
N ALA A 23 30.38 8.03 11.79
CA ALA A 23 30.60 7.39 10.49
C ALA A 23 30.54 5.85 10.59
N GLY A 24 31.03 5.27 11.69
CA GLY A 24 30.97 3.84 11.95
C GLY A 24 29.54 3.33 12.19
N GLY A 25 28.71 4.06 12.92
CA GLY A 25 27.31 3.70 13.15
C GLY A 25 26.46 3.77 11.87
N VAL A 26 26.73 4.78 11.04
CA VAL A 26 26.13 4.92 9.71
C VAL A 26 26.53 3.75 8.79
N ALA A 27 27.82 3.43 8.72
CA ALA A 27 28.32 2.33 7.89
C ALA A 27 27.71 0.99 8.31
N ALA A 28 27.59 0.73 9.62
CA ALA A 28 26.96 -0.47 10.14
C ALA A 28 25.46 -0.53 9.78
N LEU A 29 24.72 0.57 9.90
CA LEU A 29 23.30 0.65 9.51
C LEU A 29 23.08 0.44 8.01
N VAL A 30 23.91 1.06 7.17
CA VAL A 30 23.87 0.89 5.72
C VAL A 30 24.21 -0.55 5.36
N ALA A 31 25.26 -1.12 5.94
CA ALA A 31 25.64 -2.52 5.71
C ALA A 31 24.54 -3.49 6.13
N ALA A 32 23.95 -3.29 7.31
CA ALA A 32 22.83 -4.10 7.80
C ALA A 32 21.59 -3.98 6.89
N GLY A 33 21.27 -2.76 6.44
CA GLY A 33 20.16 -2.52 5.53
C GLY A 33 20.37 -3.14 4.14
N VAL A 34 21.58 -3.04 3.58
CA VAL A 34 21.95 -3.68 2.31
C VAL A 34 21.89 -5.20 2.44
N LEU A 35 22.45 -5.76 3.52
CA LEU A 35 22.42 -7.20 3.75
C LEU A 35 20.98 -7.70 3.90
N ALA A 36 20.14 -7.00 4.69
CA ALA A 36 18.74 -7.35 4.85
C ALA A 36 17.98 -7.28 3.52
N ALA A 37 18.24 -6.25 2.69
CA ALA A 37 17.63 -6.13 1.37
C ALA A 37 18.07 -7.24 0.42
N LEU A 38 19.35 -7.63 0.43
CA LEU A 38 19.87 -8.74 -0.38
C LEU A 38 19.25 -10.08 0.04
N VAL A 39 19.17 -10.35 1.35
CA VAL A 39 18.55 -11.57 1.89
C VAL A 39 17.06 -11.60 1.58
N ALA A 40 16.34 -10.49 1.75
CA ALA A 40 14.91 -10.42 1.46
C ALA A 40 14.61 -10.54 -0.03
N ALA A 41 15.49 -10.03 -0.89
CA ALA A 41 15.35 -10.13 -2.34
C ALA A 41 15.82 -11.48 -2.89
N LEU A 42 16.52 -12.30 -2.10
CA LEU A 42 17.18 -13.54 -2.54
C LEU A 42 16.30 -14.45 -3.42
N PRO A 43 15.00 -14.68 -3.10
CA PRO A 43 14.11 -15.46 -3.96
C PRO A 43 13.95 -14.86 -5.37
N THR A 44 13.90 -13.53 -5.48
CA THR A 44 13.83 -12.81 -6.76
C THR A 44 15.12 -12.95 -7.58
N TRP A 45 16.28 -13.10 -6.93
CA TRP A 45 17.56 -13.28 -7.63
C TRP A 45 17.71 -14.69 -8.21
N VAL A 46 17.14 -15.70 -7.54
CA VAL A 46 17.24 -17.11 -7.97
C VAL A 46 16.59 -17.32 -9.33
N ASP A 47 15.49 -16.62 -9.63
CA ASP A 47 14.86 -16.62 -10.95
C ASP A 47 14.61 -15.19 -11.44
N LEU A 48 15.70 -14.44 -11.60
CA LEU A 48 15.65 -13.08 -12.09
C LEU A 48 15.07 -13.02 -13.52
N SER A 49 15.42 -13.99 -14.37
CA SER A 49 14.91 -14.09 -15.74
C SER A 49 13.39 -14.30 -15.78
N GLY A 50 12.86 -15.26 -15.03
CA GLY A 50 11.41 -15.47 -14.94
C GLY A 50 10.70 -14.27 -14.35
N SER A 51 11.27 -13.66 -13.30
CA SER A 51 10.71 -12.44 -12.69
C SER A 51 10.62 -11.26 -13.68
N VAL A 52 11.66 -11.05 -14.50
CA VAL A 52 11.69 -10.00 -15.52
C VAL A 52 10.71 -10.29 -16.65
N ASN A 53 10.64 -11.54 -17.12
CA ASN A 53 9.71 -11.94 -18.18
C ASN A 53 8.26 -11.75 -17.74
N VAL A 54 7.90 -12.23 -16.54
CA VAL A 54 6.55 -12.04 -15.97
C VAL A 54 6.24 -10.54 -15.78
N ALA A 55 7.21 -9.75 -15.32
CA ALA A 55 7.02 -8.31 -15.19
C ALA A 55 6.80 -7.62 -16.54
N GLN A 56 7.52 -8.03 -17.60
CA GLN A 56 7.34 -7.51 -18.96
C GLN A 56 6.00 -7.92 -19.56
N ASP A 57 5.55 -9.16 -19.36
CA ASP A 57 4.24 -9.63 -19.82
C ASP A 57 3.09 -8.89 -19.12
N ILE A 58 3.20 -8.69 -17.81
CA ILE A 58 2.21 -7.90 -17.06
C ILE A 58 2.24 -6.43 -17.49
N ALA A 59 3.41 -5.85 -17.76
CA ALA A 59 3.53 -4.45 -18.17
C ALA A 59 3.07 -4.20 -19.61
N SER A 60 3.25 -5.17 -20.50
CA SER A 60 2.83 -5.09 -21.91
C SER A 60 1.32 -5.28 -22.09
N THR A 61 0.66 -5.95 -21.15
CA THR A 61 -0.80 -6.08 -21.14
C THR A 61 -1.43 -4.87 -20.47
N SER A 62 -2.42 -4.23 -21.12
CA SER A 62 -3.22 -3.15 -20.50
C SER A 62 -4.22 -3.70 -19.48
N ASN A 63 -3.82 -4.71 -18.69
CA ASN A 63 -4.69 -5.45 -17.80
C ASN A 63 -5.13 -4.56 -16.62
N PRO A 64 -6.44 -4.25 -16.49
CA PRO A 64 -6.95 -3.46 -15.37
C PRO A 64 -7.11 -4.30 -14.08
N GLY A 65 -6.84 -5.60 -14.14
CA GLY A 65 -7.10 -6.54 -13.07
C GLY A 65 -8.60 -6.56 -12.75
N ASN A 66 -8.93 -6.47 -11.47
CA ASN A 66 -10.31 -6.48 -10.98
C ASN A 66 -10.92 -5.05 -10.88
N LEU A 67 -10.34 -4.07 -11.57
CA LEU A 67 -10.82 -2.69 -11.59
C LEU A 67 -11.67 -2.43 -12.84
N ARG A 68 -12.85 -1.84 -12.65
CA ARG A 68 -13.70 -1.39 -13.77
C ARG A 68 -13.25 -0.06 -14.36
N LYS A 69 -12.54 0.74 -13.57
CA LYS A 69 -11.99 2.05 -13.92
C LYS A 69 -10.74 2.31 -13.09
N PRO A 70 -9.82 3.18 -13.55
CA PRO A 70 -8.69 3.62 -12.74
C PRO A 70 -9.12 4.16 -11.38
N LEU A 71 -8.33 3.87 -10.35
CA LEU A 71 -8.53 4.44 -9.02
C LEU A 71 -8.32 5.95 -9.05
N GLN A 72 -9.01 6.65 -8.16
CA GLN A 72 -8.89 8.11 -8.06
C GLN A 72 -7.77 8.44 -7.08
N ALA A 73 -6.83 9.31 -7.46
CA ALA A 73 -5.69 9.69 -6.61
C ALA A 73 -6.10 10.15 -5.19
N ILE A 74 -7.28 10.74 -5.04
CA ILE A 74 -7.84 11.15 -3.75
C ILE A 74 -8.07 9.99 -2.76
N GLN A 75 -8.15 8.74 -3.24
CA GLN A 75 -8.28 7.56 -2.36
C GLN A 75 -6.99 7.29 -1.57
N ALA A 76 -5.85 7.88 -1.95
CA ALA A 76 -4.59 7.76 -1.20
C ALA A 76 -4.62 8.45 0.16
N PHE A 77 -5.63 9.29 0.44
CA PHE A 77 -5.77 9.96 1.73
C PHE A 77 -6.43 9.09 2.80
N GLY A 78 -6.72 7.82 2.50
CA GLY A 78 -7.22 6.83 3.46
C GLY A 78 -8.71 6.93 3.80
N VAL A 79 -9.42 7.96 3.31
CA VAL A 79 -10.87 8.14 3.57
C VAL A 79 -11.68 7.88 2.31
N TRP A 80 -12.53 6.86 2.36
CA TRP A 80 -13.43 6.49 1.27
C TRP A 80 -14.72 5.86 1.80
N LEU A 81 -15.79 6.66 1.85
CA LEU A 81 -17.08 6.28 2.45
C LEU A 81 -17.93 5.41 1.50
N ARG A 82 -17.38 4.26 1.10
CA ARG A 82 -18.03 3.26 0.25
C ARG A 82 -17.45 1.88 0.57
N GLY A 83 -18.25 0.84 0.37
CA GLY A 83 -17.81 -0.54 0.61
C GLY A 83 -16.69 -1.06 -0.29
N SER A 84 -16.41 -0.38 -1.40
CA SER A 84 -15.30 -0.77 -2.28
C SER A 84 -14.66 0.45 -2.92
N TYR A 85 -13.33 0.50 -2.95
CA TYR A 85 -12.56 1.51 -3.68
C TYR A 85 -12.83 1.49 -5.20
N LYS A 86 -13.37 0.37 -5.72
CA LYS A 86 -13.81 0.24 -7.12
C LYS A 86 -15.02 1.12 -7.44
N GLN A 87 -15.78 1.51 -6.42
CA GLN A 87 -17.00 2.29 -6.54
C GLN A 87 -16.81 3.68 -5.93
N SER A 88 -17.39 4.70 -6.57
CA SER A 88 -17.39 6.04 -6.00
C SER A 88 -18.54 6.19 -4.99
N PRO A 89 -18.33 6.90 -3.87
CA PRO A 89 -19.41 7.35 -3.00
C PRO A 89 -20.42 8.18 -3.80
N LEU A 90 -21.68 8.14 -3.38
CA LEU A 90 -22.79 8.86 -4.03
C LEU A 90 -23.43 9.82 -3.02
N GLY A 91 -24.08 10.87 -3.53
CA GLY A 91 -24.81 11.84 -2.71
C GLY A 91 -23.94 12.51 -1.63
N ALA A 92 -24.49 12.64 -0.41
CA ALA A 92 -23.83 13.31 0.71
C ALA A 92 -22.49 12.66 1.11
N ALA A 93 -22.37 11.32 1.00
CA ALA A 93 -21.14 10.60 1.32
C ALA A 93 -19.96 11.04 0.44
N LEU A 94 -20.21 11.42 -0.81
CA LEU A 94 -19.17 11.96 -1.70
C LEU A 94 -18.66 13.32 -1.23
N GLY A 95 -19.58 14.20 -0.81
CA GLY A 95 -19.24 15.51 -0.26
C GLY A 95 -18.41 15.39 1.01
N ILE A 96 -18.84 14.53 1.93
CA ILE A 96 -18.13 14.27 3.19
C ILE A 96 -16.76 13.65 2.93
N ALA A 97 -16.66 12.64 2.06
CA ALA A 97 -15.37 12.04 1.71
C ALA A 97 -14.40 13.06 1.13
N ARG A 98 -14.85 13.93 0.21
CA ARG A 98 -14.01 15.00 -0.36
C ARG A 98 -13.59 16.04 0.69
N ALA A 99 -14.48 16.39 1.61
CA ALA A 99 -14.14 17.30 2.71
C ALA A 99 -13.07 16.70 3.62
N LEU A 100 -13.20 15.43 3.99
CA LEU A 100 -12.21 14.73 4.81
C LEU A 100 -10.88 14.56 4.07
N VAL A 101 -10.90 14.27 2.77
CA VAL A 101 -9.70 14.26 1.92
C VAL A 101 -9.03 15.64 1.92
N ALA A 102 -9.79 16.73 1.79
CA ALA A 102 -9.22 18.08 1.82
C ALA A 102 -8.58 18.40 3.18
N VAL A 103 -9.23 18.01 4.29
CA VAL A 103 -8.67 18.15 5.63
C VAL A 103 -7.39 17.33 5.79
N ALA A 104 -7.37 16.08 5.31
CA ALA A 104 -6.18 15.23 5.32
C ALA A 104 -5.05 15.85 4.47
N ALA A 105 -5.36 16.40 3.30
CA ALA A 105 -4.38 17.07 2.44
C ALA A 105 -3.75 18.28 3.13
N LEU A 106 -4.56 19.13 3.77
CA LEU A 106 -4.05 20.28 4.52
C LEU A 106 -3.18 19.84 5.71
N ALA A 107 -3.59 18.79 6.43
CA ALA A 107 -2.80 18.23 7.52
C ALA A 107 -1.47 17.65 6.99
N ALA A 108 -1.48 16.92 5.88
CA ALA A 108 -0.28 16.35 5.26
C ALA A 108 0.69 17.43 4.79
N LEU A 109 0.18 18.52 4.21
CA LEU A 109 0.98 19.69 3.85
C LEU A 109 1.63 20.32 5.08
N LEU A 110 0.88 20.51 6.17
CA LEU A 110 1.42 21.05 7.41
C LEU A 110 2.50 20.13 8.00
N GLY A 111 2.28 18.82 7.99
CA GLY A 111 3.25 17.82 8.44
C GLY A 111 4.53 17.85 7.60
N THR A 112 4.39 17.97 6.29
CA THR A 112 5.51 18.10 5.35
C THR A 112 6.31 19.39 5.62
N VAL A 113 5.64 20.53 5.75
CA VAL A 113 6.29 21.82 6.07
C VAL A 113 7.00 21.74 7.40
N GLN A 114 6.39 21.15 8.42
CA GLN A 114 7.00 20.99 9.74
C GLN A 114 8.24 20.08 9.68
N LEU A 115 8.18 19.02 8.88
CA LEU A 115 9.31 18.12 8.68
C LEU A 115 10.50 18.84 8.05
N LEU A 116 10.25 19.62 6.99
CA LEU A 116 11.25 20.42 6.30
C LEU A 116 11.85 21.48 7.24
N ARG A 117 11.03 22.15 8.05
CA ARG A 117 11.48 23.14 9.05
C ARG A 117 12.37 22.53 10.13
N ARG A 118 12.07 21.31 10.57
CA ARG A 118 12.86 20.58 11.57
C ARG A 118 14.14 19.96 11.01
N ARG A 119 14.42 20.12 9.71
CA ARG A 119 15.64 19.65 9.03
C ARG A 119 15.97 18.18 9.31
N ARG A 120 14.94 17.33 9.32
CA ARG A 120 15.08 15.87 9.45
C ARG A 120 15.47 15.28 8.10
N VAL A 121 16.73 15.46 7.73
CA VAL A 121 17.25 15.19 6.38
C VAL A 121 17.01 13.74 5.97
N ALA A 122 17.20 12.77 6.88
CA ALA A 122 16.90 11.36 6.59
C ALA A 122 15.44 11.11 6.17
N LEU A 123 14.47 11.64 6.93
CA LEU A 123 13.05 11.43 6.63
C LEU A 123 12.60 12.20 5.39
N THR A 124 13.11 13.43 5.21
CA THR A 124 12.88 14.20 3.98
C THR A 124 13.46 13.48 2.77
N GLY A 125 14.68 12.93 2.87
CA GLY A 125 15.29 12.13 1.82
C GLY A 125 14.47 10.89 1.48
N TRP A 126 13.98 10.17 2.48
CA TRP A 126 13.09 9.03 2.29
C TRP A 126 11.79 9.40 1.55
N LEU A 127 11.14 10.52 1.92
CA LEU A 127 9.94 11.00 1.22
C LEU A 127 10.22 11.39 -0.23
N VAL A 128 11.35 12.07 -0.50
CA VAL A 128 11.77 12.43 -1.85
C VAL A 128 12.04 11.18 -2.68
N LEU A 129 12.66 10.16 -2.09
CA LEU A 129 12.92 8.87 -2.74
C LEU A 129 11.62 8.15 -3.08
N MET A 130 10.65 8.12 -2.16
CA MET A 130 9.32 7.57 -2.39
C MET A 130 8.58 8.31 -3.51
N LEU A 131 8.64 9.65 -3.53
CA LEU A 131 8.04 10.44 -4.61
C LEU A 131 8.72 10.18 -5.95
N ALA A 132 10.05 10.05 -5.99
CA ALA A 132 10.78 9.73 -7.21
C ALA A 132 10.44 8.32 -7.73
N ALA A 133 10.32 7.34 -6.83
CA ALA A 133 9.89 5.99 -7.18
C ALA A 133 8.45 5.99 -7.73
N TRP A 134 7.54 6.72 -7.09
CA TRP A 134 6.17 6.92 -7.55
C TRP A 134 6.15 7.53 -8.97
N LEU A 135 6.84 8.65 -9.18
CA LEU A 135 6.89 9.29 -10.51
C LEU A 135 7.47 8.37 -11.60
N ALA A 136 8.47 7.54 -11.27
CA ALA A 136 9.04 6.59 -12.21
C ALA A 136 8.06 5.45 -12.58
N LEU A 137 7.29 4.96 -11.61
CA LEU A 137 6.29 3.92 -11.82
C LEU A 137 5.04 4.44 -12.53
N ALA A 138 4.58 5.66 -12.20
CA ALA A 138 3.40 6.27 -12.80
C ALA A 138 3.45 6.36 -14.34
N ALA A 139 4.66 6.44 -14.92
CA ALA A 139 4.88 6.51 -16.37
C ALA A 139 4.78 5.15 -17.08
N SER A 140 5.03 4.04 -16.38
CA SER A 140 5.17 2.69 -16.96
C SER A 140 4.16 1.67 -16.42
N ALA A 141 3.45 1.99 -15.33
CA ALA A 141 2.53 1.07 -14.69
C ALA A 141 1.18 0.97 -15.42
N THR A 142 0.67 -0.26 -15.51
CA THR A 142 -0.71 -0.55 -15.93
C THR A 142 -1.73 0.04 -14.96
N THR A 143 -3.02 0.04 -15.31
CA THR A 143 -4.08 0.51 -14.39
C THR A 143 -4.06 -0.23 -13.06
N TRP A 144 -3.79 -1.54 -13.07
CA TRP A 144 -3.61 -2.34 -11.87
C TRP A 144 -2.33 -1.98 -11.09
N GLY A 145 -1.22 -1.76 -11.79
CA GLY A 145 0.03 -1.30 -11.18
C GLY A 145 -0.12 0.04 -10.46
N LYS A 146 -0.78 1.01 -11.10
CA LYS A 146 -1.09 2.33 -10.51
C LYS A 146 -1.96 2.22 -9.25
N ALA A 147 -2.87 1.26 -9.21
CA ALA A 147 -3.68 1.02 -8.02
C ALA A 147 -2.85 0.48 -6.84
N LYS A 148 -1.91 -0.44 -7.10
CA LYS A 148 -0.97 -0.94 -6.08
C LYS A 148 -0.04 0.16 -5.58
N GLU A 149 0.50 0.96 -6.50
CA GLU A 149 1.32 2.13 -6.18
C GLU A 149 0.57 3.11 -5.26
N GLN A 150 -0.69 3.38 -5.57
CA GLN A 150 -1.53 4.23 -4.74
C GLN A 150 -1.78 3.63 -3.34
N MET A 151 -1.98 2.31 -3.26
CA MET A 151 -2.10 1.58 -1.99
C MET A 151 -0.84 1.71 -1.13
N LEU A 152 0.35 1.64 -1.73
CA LEU A 152 1.63 1.80 -1.03
C LEU A 152 1.89 3.25 -0.60
N THR A 153 1.35 4.23 -1.34
CA THR A 153 1.52 5.65 -1.02
C THR A 153 0.57 6.11 0.09
N SER A 154 -0.57 5.45 0.26
CA SER A 154 -1.60 5.82 1.22
C SER A 154 -1.09 5.93 2.68
N PRO A 155 -0.36 4.93 3.23
CA PRO A 155 0.21 5.05 4.58
C PRO A 155 1.13 6.27 4.76
N VAL A 156 1.88 6.65 3.73
CA VAL A 156 2.78 7.81 3.77
C VAL A 156 1.97 9.10 3.93
N VAL A 157 0.90 9.25 3.16
CA VAL A 157 0.01 10.42 3.22
C VAL A 157 -0.70 10.50 4.57
N VAL A 158 -1.15 9.36 5.11
CA VAL A 158 -1.76 9.29 6.45
C VAL A 158 -0.76 9.68 7.53
N LEU A 159 0.47 9.16 7.49
CA LEU A 159 1.54 9.54 8.42
C LEU A 159 1.86 11.04 8.37
N LEU A 160 1.94 11.62 7.17
CA LEU A 160 2.14 13.06 7.00
C LEU A 160 0.98 13.87 7.59
N SER A 161 -0.25 13.38 7.41
CA SER A 161 -1.45 14.00 8.00
C SER A 161 -1.38 14.04 9.53
N TRP A 162 -0.99 12.93 10.15
CA TRP A 162 -0.79 12.85 11.60
C TRP A 162 0.40 13.70 12.09
N ALA A 163 1.46 13.81 11.31
CA ALA A 163 2.56 14.74 11.60
C ALA A 163 2.08 16.20 11.60
N GLY A 164 1.14 16.56 10.71
CA GLY A 164 0.48 17.87 10.71
C GLY A 164 -0.37 18.11 11.96
N ILE A 165 -1.15 17.12 12.38
CA ILE A 165 -1.92 17.18 13.64
C ILE A 165 -0.97 17.38 14.84
N ALA A 166 0.14 16.65 14.89
CA ALA A 166 1.16 16.82 15.93
C ALA A 166 1.78 18.23 15.89
N ALA A 167 1.95 18.82 14.71
CA ALA A 167 2.40 20.20 14.58
C ALA A 167 1.37 21.21 15.14
N LEU A 168 0.06 20.97 14.96
CA LEU A 168 -0.99 21.79 15.57
C LEU A 168 -0.99 21.68 17.09
N LEU A 169 -0.81 20.48 17.63
CA LEU A 169 -0.71 20.25 19.09
C LEU A 169 0.50 20.97 19.70
N GLY A 170 1.62 21.02 18.97
CA GLY A 170 2.84 21.73 19.39
C GLY A 170 2.80 23.25 19.18
N SER A 171 1.69 23.81 18.69
CA SER A 171 1.58 25.24 18.41
C SER A 171 1.45 26.07 19.69
N SER A 172 2.02 27.28 19.69
CA SER A 172 1.85 28.27 20.77
C SER A 172 0.45 28.89 20.79
N ARG A 173 -0.31 28.77 19.69
CA ARG A 173 -1.68 29.29 19.59
C ARG A 173 -2.66 28.34 20.30
N SER A 174 -3.21 28.79 21.43
CA SER A 174 -4.15 28.00 22.25
C SER A 174 -5.35 27.46 21.46
N LEU A 175 -5.92 28.25 20.54
CA LEU A 175 -7.03 27.82 19.69
C LEU A 175 -6.67 26.59 18.83
N LEU A 176 -5.49 26.61 18.20
CA LEU A 176 -5.05 25.52 17.33
C LEU A 176 -4.78 24.25 18.14
N ARG A 177 -4.16 24.41 19.31
CA ARG A 177 -3.78 23.31 20.18
C ARG A 177 -4.99 22.61 20.81
N HIS A 178 -5.91 23.37 21.40
CA HIS A 178 -7.01 22.80 22.19
C HIS A 178 -8.25 22.47 21.38
N TRP A 179 -8.46 23.12 20.23
CA TRP A 179 -9.68 22.92 19.43
C TRP A 179 -9.36 22.33 18.06
N ALA A 180 -8.54 23.00 17.25
CA ALA A 180 -8.33 22.58 15.86
C ALA A 180 -7.69 21.19 15.77
N ALA A 181 -6.64 20.93 16.55
CA ALA A 181 -5.94 19.65 16.53
C ALA A 181 -6.82 18.45 16.89
N PRO A 182 -7.54 18.42 18.04
CA PRO A 182 -8.39 17.28 18.37
C PRO A 182 -9.57 17.14 17.42
N LEU A 183 -10.16 18.24 16.94
CA LEU A 183 -11.25 18.18 15.96
C LEU A 183 -10.80 17.55 14.64
N VAL A 184 -9.65 17.96 14.10
CA VAL A 184 -9.08 17.38 12.88
C VAL A 184 -8.72 15.91 13.11
N ALA A 185 -8.11 15.59 14.25
CA ALA A 185 -7.76 14.20 14.60
C ALA A 185 -9.01 13.31 14.66
N LEU A 186 -10.07 13.77 15.33
CA LEU A 186 -11.33 13.04 15.46
C LEU A 186 -12.02 12.86 14.10
N ALA A 187 -12.05 13.92 13.28
CA ALA A 187 -12.65 13.86 11.95
C ALA A 187 -11.93 12.86 11.04
N LEU A 188 -10.59 12.87 11.02
CA LEU A 188 -9.81 11.94 10.20
C LEU A 188 -9.87 10.51 10.73
N ALA A 189 -9.70 10.30 12.05
CA ALA A 189 -9.80 8.98 12.66
C ALA A 189 -11.20 8.37 12.46
N GLY A 190 -12.25 9.15 12.72
CA GLY A 190 -13.63 8.73 12.48
C GLY A 190 -13.90 8.44 11.00
N GLY A 191 -13.39 9.29 10.09
CA GLY A 191 -13.48 9.09 8.65
C GLY A 191 -12.85 7.78 8.17
N VAL A 192 -11.64 7.48 8.65
CA VAL A 192 -10.93 6.22 8.34
C VAL A 192 -11.70 5.03 8.92
N LEU A 193 -12.09 5.06 10.20
CA LEU A 193 -12.82 3.96 10.84
C LEU A 193 -14.14 3.65 10.13
N VAL A 194 -14.91 4.68 9.75
CA VAL A 194 -16.16 4.48 8.98
C VAL A 194 -15.87 3.92 7.58
N SER A 195 -14.79 4.37 6.93
CA SER A 195 -14.38 3.87 5.61
C SER A 195 -13.99 2.39 5.69
N ASP A 196 -13.17 2.02 6.67
CA ASP A 196 -12.71 0.65 6.89
C ASP A 196 -13.88 -0.24 7.25
N LEU A 197 -14.76 0.20 8.15
CA LEU A 197 -15.95 -0.56 8.52
C LEU A 197 -16.87 -0.82 7.31
N ALA A 198 -17.06 0.17 6.45
CA ALA A 198 -17.84 0.00 5.22
C ALA A 198 -17.20 -1.06 4.30
N GLN A 199 -15.87 -1.04 4.17
CA GLN A 199 -15.13 -2.00 3.36
C GLN A 199 -15.17 -3.40 3.93
N TYR A 200 -14.88 -3.57 5.22
CA TYR A 200 -14.92 -4.88 5.87
C TYR A 200 -16.30 -5.52 5.82
N ARG A 201 -17.38 -4.72 5.98
CA ARG A 201 -18.76 -5.24 5.91
C ARG A 201 -19.19 -5.68 4.51
N SER A 202 -18.56 -5.17 3.46
CA SER A 202 -18.95 -5.44 2.07
C SER A 202 -17.92 -6.28 1.31
N SER A 203 -16.79 -6.57 1.93
CA SER A 203 -15.76 -7.44 1.38
C SER A 203 -16.05 -8.88 1.79
N ASN A 204 -16.07 -9.77 0.81
CA ASN A 204 -16.10 -11.20 1.05
C ASN A 204 -14.65 -11.70 1.16
N LEU A 205 -14.08 -11.68 2.37
CA LEU A 205 -12.65 -11.91 2.59
C LEU A 205 -12.21 -13.34 2.29
N ALA A 206 -13.11 -14.30 2.44
CA ALA A 206 -12.94 -15.68 2.01
C ALA A 206 -14.32 -16.32 1.84
N PRO A 207 -14.59 -17.03 0.73
CA PRO A 207 -15.79 -17.83 0.59
C PRO A 207 -15.68 -19.11 1.43
N THR A 208 -15.65 -18.99 2.77
CA THR A 208 -15.42 -20.12 3.69
C THR A 208 -16.42 -21.24 3.47
N ALA A 209 -17.70 -20.91 3.24
CA ALA A 209 -18.72 -21.91 2.92
C ALA A 209 -18.38 -22.73 1.65
N ARG A 210 -17.78 -22.11 0.63
CA ARG A 210 -17.29 -22.83 -0.57
C ARG A 210 -16.13 -23.73 -0.21
N TYR A 211 -15.19 -23.27 0.62
CA TYR A 211 -14.06 -24.08 1.04
C TYR A 211 -14.48 -25.28 1.90
N ASP A 212 -15.45 -25.09 2.79
CA ASP A 212 -16.04 -26.16 3.60
C ASP A 212 -16.77 -27.18 2.72
N GLU A 213 -17.48 -26.71 1.69
CA GLU A 213 -18.12 -27.57 0.69
C GLU A 213 -17.09 -28.34 -0.13
N MET A 214 -16.01 -27.70 -0.57
CA MET A 214 -14.91 -28.36 -1.29
C MET A 214 -14.23 -29.41 -0.43
N ALA A 215 -13.91 -29.11 0.83
CA ALA A 215 -13.35 -30.09 1.77
C ALA A 215 -14.32 -31.27 2.00
N SER A 216 -15.62 -31.01 2.12
CA SER A 216 -16.65 -32.06 2.20
C SER A 216 -16.71 -32.93 0.95
N LEU A 217 -16.58 -32.34 -0.24
CA LEU A 217 -16.52 -33.08 -1.50
C LEU A 217 -15.26 -33.94 -1.60
N ASN A 218 -14.12 -33.40 -1.18
CA ASN A 218 -12.86 -34.13 -1.09
C ASN A 218 -13.03 -35.39 -0.24
N ASP A 219 -13.55 -35.27 0.98
CA ASP A 219 -13.75 -36.40 1.89
C ASP A 219 -14.75 -37.44 1.34
N ARG A 220 -15.81 -36.99 0.66
CA ARG A 220 -16.87 -37.87 0.15
C ARG A 220 -16.47 -38.66 -1.09
N PHE A 221 -15.60 -38.10 -1.92
CA PHE A 221 -15.26 -38.64 -3.23
C PHE A 221 -13.79 -39.05 -3.38
N ALA A 222 -12.97 -38.87 -2.34
CA ALA A 222 -11.59 -39.36 -2.31
C ALA A 222 -11.50 -40.82 -2.76
N GLY A 223 -10.63 -41.08 -3.73
CA GLY A 223 -10.39 -42.41 -4.29
C GLY A 223 -11.55 -43.01 -5.10
N ARG A 224 -12.62 -42.25 -5.42
CA ARG A 224 -13.78 -42.75 -6.20
C ARG A 224 -13.70 -42.50 -7.72
N GLY A 225 -12.50 -42.20 -8.22
CA GLY A 225 -12.25 -41.95 -9.64
C GLY A 225 -12.06 -40.46 -9.96
N PRO A 226 -11.84 -40.12 -11.24
CA PRO A 226 -11.44 -38.79 -11.63
C PRO A 226 -12.56 -37.75 -11.48
N ALA A 227 -12.23 -36.62 -10.86
CA ALA A 227 -13.10 -35.45 -10.72
C ALA A 227 -12.75 -34.42 -11.80
N LEU A 228 -13.71 -34.11 -12.67
CA LEU A 228 -13.53 -33.10 -13.72
C LEU A 228 -13.64 -31.69 -13.13
N LEU A 229 -12.56 -30.93 -13.17
CA LEU A 229 -12.58 -29.49 -12.93
C LEU A 229 -12.63 -28.76 -14.27
N THR A 230 -13.72 -28.03 -14.50
CA THR A 230 -13.96 -27.33 -15.78
C THR A 230 -13.21 -26.01 -15.88
N ASP A 231 -12.84 -25.42 -14.75
CA ASP A 231 -12.08 -24.18 -14.65
C ASP A 231 -10.93 -24.35 -13.67
N PHE A 232 -9.82 -23.68 -13.96
CA PHE A 232 -8.71 -23.57 -13.03
C PHE A 232 -9.13 -22.85 -11.75
N ASP A 233 -8.86 -23.47 -10.61
CA ASP A 233 -9.11 -22.92 -9.27
C ASP A 233 -7.92 -23.24 -8.37
N GLU A 234 -7.17 -22.20 -8.01
CA GLU A 234 -6.01 -22.30 -7.11
C GLU A 234 -6.40 -22.90 -5.74
N CYS A 235 -7.62 -22.65 -5.26
CA CYS A 235 -8.08 -23.18 -3.98
C CYS A 235 -8.41 -24.67 -4.06
N ALA A 236 -8.78 -25.17 -5.23
CA ALA A 236 -9.06 -26.58 -5.44
C ALA A 236 -7.82 -27.45 -5.29
N LEU A 237 -6.65 -26.97 -5.71
CA LEU A 237 -5.38 -27.68 -5.52
C LEU A 237 -5.10 -28.02 -4.05
N CYS A 238 -5.52 -27.13 -3.15
CA CYS A 238 -5.35 -27.34 -1.71
C CYS A 238 -6.51 -28.13 -1.08
N GLN A 239 -7.75 -27.77 -1.41
CA GLN A 239 -8.94 -28.30 -0.73
C GLN A 239 -9.48 -29.61 -1.32
N LEU A 240 -9.15 -29.93 -2.57
CA LEU A 240 -9.53 -31.15 -3.28
C LEU A 240 -8.34 -32.10 -3.50
N ARG A 241 -7.31 -32.00 -2.65
CA ARG A 241 -6.02 -32.69 -2.82
C ARG A 241 -6.10 -34.22 -2.87
N ASP A 242 -7.16 -34.82 -2.32
CA ASP A 242 -7.35 -36.27 -2.25
C ASP A 242 -8.30 -36.77 -3.37
N LEU A 243 -8.81 -35.85 -4.20
CA LEU A 243 -9.47 -36.18 -5.45
C LEU A 243 -8.45 -36.32 -6.57
N ASP A 244 -8.72 -37.29 -7.44
CA ASP A 244 -8.00 -37.45 -8.69
C ASP A 244 -8.53 -36.39 -9.68
N VAL A 245 -8.01 -35.16 -9.59
CA VAL A 245 -8.51 -34.02 -10.37
C VAL A 245 -7.99 -34.11 -11.81
N ALA A 246 -8.91 -34.10 -12.78
CA ALA A 246 -8.61 -33.99 -14.20
C ALA A 246 -9.24 -32.69 -14.75
N GLY A 247 -8.53 -31.97 -15.62
CA GLY A 247 -9.05 -30.73 -16.21
C GLY A 247 -8.01 -29.99 -17.07
N PRO A 248 -8.43 -28.95 -17.81
CA PRO A 248 -7.50 -28.03 -18.45
C PRO A 248 -6.59 -27.41 -17.38
N ASP A 249 -5.28 -27.39 -17.63
CA ASP A 249 -4.25 -26.85 -16.72
C ASP A 249 -3.95 -27.66 -15.43
N PHE A 250 -4.47 -28.88 -15.30
CA PHE A 250 -4.15 -29.82 -14.20
C PHE A 250 -3.31 -31.05 -14.67
N ALA A 251 -2.61 -30.93 -15.81
CA ALA A 251 -1.78 -31.98 -16.40
C ALA A 251 -0.30 -31.88 -16.00
#